data_AF-A0A7S0RX50-F1
#
_entry.id   AF-A0A7S0RX50-F1
#
_cell.length_a   1.000
_cell.length_b   1.000
_cell.length_c   1.000
_cell.angle_alpha   90.00
_cell.angle_beta   90.00
_cell.angle_gamma   90.00
#
_symmetry.space_group_name_H-M   'P 1'
#
loop_
_entity.id
_entity.type
_entity.pdbx_description
1 polymer ?
#
loop_
_entity_poly.entity_id
_entity_poly.type
_entity_poly.pdbx_seq_one_letter_code
_entity_poly.pdbx_strand_id
1 'polypeptide(L)'
;ESKPISEGSRVAVVDANAIISGLRLESLGDRFCTIQEVLDEIRDKQSRQFLATLPYGIEVKEPTEEDVKAVSRFAIETGDAHALSAADIKLLALARTLEIEAHGQTHIRQHPSQAAVRPKLRSKARQLPGWGNVKNPEDWRVIDEIEDDPSQQGASRIRGGVQALDISDD
;
A
#
# COMPACT_ATOMS: atom_id res chain seq x y z
N GLU A 1 3.57 -1.85 -37.64
CA GLU A 1 4.77 -1.02 -37.88
C GLU A 1 4.97 -0.16 -36.66
N SER A 2 5.98 -0.45 -35.83
CA SER A 2 6.27 0.30 -34.61
C SER A 2 7.03 1.57 -34.96
N LYS A 3 6.45 2.72 -34.64
CA LYS A 3 7.05 4.03 -34.91
C LYS A 3 8.35 4.16 -34.09
N PRO A 4 9.50 4.52 -34.69
CA PRO A 4 10.73 4.71 -33.94
C PRO A 4 10.54 5.83 -32.90
N ILE A 5 11.15 5.66 -31.72
CA ILE A 5 11.10 6.64 -30.63
C ILE A 5 11.86 7.88 -31.13
N SER A 6 11.15 8.95 -31.50
CA SER A 6 11.76 10.24 -31.80
C SER A 6 12.18 10.92 -30.50
N GLU A 7 13.27 11.70 -30.52
CA GLU A 7 13.65 12.55 -29.39
C GLU A 7 12.45 13.42 -28.96
N GLY A 8 11.92 13.16 -27.77
CA GLY A 8 10.73 13.84 -27.21
C GLY A 8 9.41 13.06 -27.24
N SER A 9 9.38 11.83 -27.80
CA SER A 9 8.16 11.00 -27.74
C SER A 9 7.94 10.46 -26.33
N ARG A 10 6.74 10.71 -25.78
CA ARG A 10 6.37 10.24 -24.44
C ARG A 10 5.77 8.85 -24.53
N VAL A 11 6.39 7.89 -23.87
CA VAL A 11 5.88 6.52 -23.77
C VAL A 11 5.23 6.34 -22.40
N ALA A 12 3.98 5.90 -22.38
CA ALA A 12 3.25 5.60 -21.17
C ALA A 12 3.02 4.09 -21.05
N VAL A 13 3.39 3.51 -19.90
CA VAL A 13 3.02 2.14 -19.54
C VAL A 13 1.67 2.19 -18.86
N VAL A 14 0.72 1.39 -19.36
CA VAL A 14 -0.68 1.42 -18.93
C VAL A 14 -0.97 0.22 -18.04
N ASP A 15 -1.52 0.48 -16.86
CA ASP A 15 -1.98 -0.53 -15.91
C ASP A 15 -3.49 -0.85 -16.11
N ALA A 16 -3.94 -2.01 -15.60
CA ALA A 16 -5.33 -2.43 -15.62
C ALA A 16 -6.24 -1.36 -15.00
N ASN A 17 -5.84 -0.78 -13.86
CA ASN A 17 -6.63 0.23 -13.16
C ASN A 17 -6.82 1.50 -13.99
N ALA A 18 -5.83 1.87 -14.82
CA ALA A 18 -5.95 3.04 -15.69
C ALA A 18 -7.03 2.84 -16.75
N ILE A 19 -7.15 1.61 -17.27
CA ILE A 19 -8.17 1.23 -18.25
C ILE A 19 -9.54 1.10 -17.57
N ILE A 20 -9.60 0.44 -16.41
CA ILE A 20 -10.85 0.24 -15.65
C ILE A 20 -11.44 1.57 -15.19
N SER A 21 -10.60 2.55 -14.83
CA SER A 21 -11.04 3.87 -14.40
C SER A 21 -11.47 4.78 -15.56
N GLY A 22 -11.30 4.35 -16.82
CA GLY A 22 -11.63 5.16 -18.00
C GLY A 22 -10.77 6.41 -18.13
N LEU A 23 -9.50 6.36 -17.72
CA LEU A 23 -8.59 7.49 -17.86
C LEU A 23 -8.37 7.84 -19.34
N ARG A 24 -8.38 9.14 -19.63
CA ARG A 24 -8.06 9.66 -20.97
C ARG A 24 -6.55 9.59 -21.20
N LEU A 25 -6.11 8.51 -21.85
CA LEU A 25 -4.67 8.30 -22.04
C LEU A 25 -4.10 9.26 -23.09
N GLU A 26 -4.92 9.83 -23.99
CA GLU A 26 -4.48 10.77 -25.06
C GLU A 26 -3.55 11.89 -24.56
N SER A 27 -3.76 12.39 -23.34
CA SER A 27 -2.98 13.50 -22.79
C SER A 27 -1.68 13.07 -22.11
N LEU A 28 -1.47 11.77 -21.89
CA LEU A 28 -0.35 11.24 -21.12
C LEU A 28 0.87 10.94 -21.98
N GLY A 29 0.69 10.52 -23.23
CA GLY A 29 1.78 10.17 -24.11
C GLY A 29 1.39 9.99 -25.56
N ASP A 30 2.40 9.81 -26.41
CA ASP A 30 2.22 9.54 -27.83
C ASP A 30 2.13 8.03 -28.12
N ARG A 31 2.71 7.22 -27.23
CA ARG A 31 2.77 5.76 -27.34
C ARG A 31 2.35 5.12 -26.03
N PHE A 32 1.51 4.10 -26.12
CA PHE A 32 0.99 3.37 -24.97
C PHE A 32 1.43 1.93 -25.06
N CYS A 33 2.02 1.42 -23.98
CA CYS A 33 2.50 0.05 -23.89
C CYS A 33 1.83 -0.65 -22.70
N THR A 34 1.50 -1.93 -22.85
CA THR A 34 0.99 -2.79 -21.78
C THR A 34 1.58 -4.19 -21.93
N ILE A 35 1.39 -5.03 -20.90
CA ILE A 35 1.66 -6.46 -20.95
C ILE A 35 0.37 -7.25 -21.24
N GLN A 36 0.52 -8.50 -21.69
CA GLN A 36 -0.62 -9.36 -22.01
C GLN A 36 -1.42 -9.71 -20.76
N GLU A 37 -0.75 -9.94 -19.62
CA GLU A 37 -1.37 -10.34 -18.36
C GLU A 37 -2.36 -9.29 -17.84
N VAL A 38 -2.03 -8.01 -18.04
CA VAL A 38 -2.91 -6.88 -17.68
C VAL A 38 -4.16 -6.87 -18.55
N LEU A 39 -4.04 -7.17 -19.84
CA LEU A 39 -5.21 -7.28 -20.72
C LEU A 39 -6.09 -8.48 -20.35
N ASP A 40 -5.48 -9.60 -19.95
CA ASP A 40 -6.19 -10.80 -19.51
C ASP A 40 -6.92 -10.63 -18.16
N GLU A 41 -6.42 -9.73 -17.32
CA GLU A 41 -7.06 -9.32 -16.08
C GLU A 41 -8.34 -8.50 -16.33
N ILE A 42 -8.38 -7.72 -17.41
CA ILE A 42 -9.52 -6.87 -17.77
C ILE A 42 -10.67 -7.71 -18.33
N ARG A 43 -11.50 -8.22 -17.41
CA ARG A 43 -12.68 -9.06 -17.75
C ARG A 43 -14.00 -8.31 -17.81
N ASP A 44 -14.00 -7.03 -17.48
CA ASP A 44 -15.22 -6.22 -17.45
C ASP A 44 -15.71 -5.83 -18.85
N LYS A 45 -17.03 -5.75 -19.04
CA LYS A 45 -17.62 -5.39 -20.33
C LYS A 45 -17.37 -3.93 -20.70
N GLN A 46 -17.45 -3.01 -19.74
CA GLN A 46 -17.23 -1.58 -19.97
C GLN A 46 -15.77 -1.32 -20.34
N SER A 47 -14.82 -1.91 -19.61
CA SER A 47 -13.39 -1.75 -19.90
C SER A 47 -13.00 -2.32 -21.27
N ARG A 48 -13.56 -3.46 -21.69
CA ARG A 48 -13.35 -4.00 -23.04
C ARG A 48 -13.94 -3.10 -24.13
N GLN A 49 -15.12 -2.53 -23.89
CA GLN A 49 -15.73 -1.60 -24.84
C GLN A 49 -14.90 -0.32 -24.93
N PHE A 50 -14.40 0.19 -23.80
CA PHE A 50 -13.50 1.33 -23.77
C PHE A 50 -12.25 1.08 -24.62
N LEU A 51 -11.57 -0.05 -24.42
CA LEU A 51 -10.42 -0.47 -25.23
C LEU A 51 -10.74 -0.53 -26.73
N ALA A 52 -11.92 -1.05 -27.11
CA ALA A 52 -12.35 -1.12 -28.50
C ALA A 52 -12.68 0.26 -29.12
N THR A 53 -13.04 1.25 -28.29
CA THR A 53 -13.35 2.61 -28.73
C THR A 53 -12.15 3.56 -28.76
N LEU A 54 -10.98 3.13 -28.30
CA LEU A 54 -9.80 3.99 -28.28
C LEU A 54 -9.37 4.35 -29.72
N PRO A 55 -9.15 5.65 -30.01
CA PRO A 55 -8.70 6.08 -31.33
C PRO A 55 -7.21 5.81 -31.57
N TYR A 56 -6.50 5.26 -30.58
CA TYR A 56 -5.08 4.90 -30.62
C TYR A 56 -4.89 3.47 -30.13
N GLY A 57 -3.86 2.79 -30.67
CA GLY A 57 -3.52 1.43 -30.27
C GLY A 57 -2.65 1.39 -29.01
N ILE A 58 -2.96 0.45 -28.11
CA ILE A 58 -2.06 0.07 -27.02
C ILE A 58 -1.19 -1.08 -27.52
N GLU A 59 0.13 -0.88 -27.51
CA GLU A 59 1.10 -1.90 -27.90
C GLU A 59 1.27 -2.92 -26.77
N VAL A 60 1.08 -4.20 -27.07
CA VAL A 60 1.43 -5.28 -26.13
C VAL A 60 2.91 -5.60 -26.29
N LYS A 61 3.67 -5.46 -25.21
CA LYS A 61 5.11 -5.73 -25.17
C LYS A 61 5.44 -6.55 -23.94
N GLU A 62 6.37 -7.48 -24.08
CA GLU A 62 6.94 -8.22 -22.96
C GLU A 62 8.26 -7.57 -22.50
N PRO A 63 8.49 -7.50 -21.18
CA PRO A 63 9.76 -7.02 -20.63
C PRO A 63 10.89 -8.04 -20.83
N THR A 64 12.13 -7.57 -20.75
CA THR A 64 13.29 -8.47 -20.73
C THR A 64 13.36 -9.23 -19.40
N GLU A 65 13.85 -10.48 -19.42
CA GLU A 65 14.04 -11.24 -18.17
C GLU A 65 15.01 -10.58 -17.20
N GLU A 66 15.99 -9.83 -17.72
CA GLU A 66 16.99 -9.11 -16.91
C GLU A 66 16.31 -8.01 -16.10
N ASP A 67 15.42 -7.24 -16.72
CA ASP A 67 14.68 -6.18 -16.03
C ASP A 67 13.69 -6.73 -15.03
N VAL A 68 13.03 -7.86 -15.34
CA VAL A 68 12.15 -8.55 -14.37
C VAL A 68 12.92 -8.96 -13.13
N LYS A 69 14.13 -9.53 -13.30
CA LYS A 69 14.99 -9.92 -12.17
C LYS A 69 15.47 -8.70 -11.40
N ALA A 70 15.84 -7.62 -12.08
CA ALA A 70 16.29 -6.38 -11.44
C ALA A 70 15.18 -5.75 -10.58
N VAL A 71 13.97 -5.62 -11.12
CA VAL A 71 12.80 -5.10 -10.39
C VAL A 71 12.42 -6.00 -9.22
N SER A 72 12.44 -7.33 -9.41
CA SER A 72 12.13 -8.27 -8.33
C SER A 72 13.12 -8.13 -7.16
N ARG A 73 14.41 -8.01 -7.45
CA ARG A 73 15.43 -7.76 -6.42
C ARG A 73 15.21 -6.42 -5.72
N PHE A 74 14.93 -5.37 -6.49
CA PHE A 74 14.66 -4.05 -5.95
C PHE A 74 13.45 -4.05 -5.01
N ALA A 75 12.36 -4.74 -5.38
CA ALA A 75 11.17 -4.89 -4.54
C ALA A 75 11.42 -5.66 -3.24
N ILE A 76 12.33 -6.64 -3.26
CA ILE A 76 12.77 -7.35 -2.05
C ILE A 76 13.57 -6.39 -1.15
N GLU A 77 14.45 -5.58 -1.73
CA GLU A 77 15.27 -4.61 -0.99
C GLU A 77 14.43 -3.46 -0.40
N THR A 78 13.35 -3.03 -1.06
CA THR A 78 12.42 -2.03 -0.52
C THR A 78 11.43 -2.61 0.48
N GLY A 79 11.17 -3.92 0.41
CA GLY A 79 10.15 -4.60 1.22
C GLY A 79 8.75 -4.65 0.58
N ASP A 80 8.60 -4.22 -0.67
CA ASP A 80 7.32 -4.20 -1.40
C ASP A 80 7.00 -5.53 -2.10
N ALA A 81 7.92 -6.49 -2.11
CA ALA A 81 7.77 -7.76 -2.82
C ALA A 81 6.49 -8.54 -2.47
N HIS A 82 5.96 -8.39 -1.25
CA HIS A 82 4.71 -9.05 -0.83
C HIS A 82 3.44 -8.29 -1.26
N ALA A 83 3.54 -7.01 -1.57
CA ALA A 83 2.42 -6.17 -1.97
C ALA A 83 2.22 -6.14 -3.50
N LEU A 84 3.27 -6.43 -4.26
CA LEU A 84 3.24 -6.44 -5.72
C LEU A 84 2.82 -7.80 -6.26
N SER A 85 1.88 -7.82 -7.22
CA SER A 85 1.52 -9.02 -7.97
C SER A 85 2.55 -9.35 -9.06
N ALA A 86 2.42 -10.54 -9.66
CA ALA A 86 3.27 -10.93 -10.79
C ALA A 86 3.08 -10.01 -12.02
N ALA A 87 1.86 -9.50 -12.25
CA ALA A 87 1.60 -8.54 -13.31
C ALA A 87 2.26 -7.18 -13.02
N ASP A 88 2.20 -6.72 -11.76
CA ASP A 88 2.84 -5.46 -11.34
C ASP A 88 4.35 -5.51 -11.53
N ILE A 89 5.00 -6.62 -11.15
CA ILE A 89 6.44 -6.81 -11.35
C ILE A 89 6.80 -6.73 -12.84
N LYS A 90 6.00 -7.35 -13.71
CA LYS A 90 6.22 -7.32 -15.17
C LYS A 90 5.97 -5.92 -15.76
N LEU A 91 4.95 -5.19 -15.29
CA LEU A 91 4.69 -3.81 -15.71
C LEU A 91 5.83 -2.88 -15.33
N LEU A 92 6.32 -2.97 -14.09
CA LEU A 92 7.48 -2.20 -13.64
C LEU A 92 8.75 -2.56 -14.43
N ALA A 93 8.92 -3.84 -14.77
CA ALA A 93 10.01 -4.28 -15.65
C ALA A 93 9.88 -3.70 -17.06
N LEU A 94 8.67 -3.67 -17.63
CA LEU A 94 8.42 -3.08 -18.95
C LEU A 94 8.75 -1.59 -18.94
N ALA A 95 8.36 -0.86 -17.89
CA ALA A 95 8.72 0.54 -17.72
C ALA A 95 10.25 0.73 -17.68
N ARG A 96 10.96 -0.12 -16.93
CA ARG A 96 12.43 -0.10 -16.88
C ARG A 96 13.07 -0.39 -18.24
N THR A 97 12.58 -1.40 -18.98
CA THR A 97 13.08 -1.72 -20.33
C THR A 97 12.94 -0.53 -21.27
N LEU A 98 11.76 0.09 -21.32
CA LEU A 98 11.49 1.25 -22.17
C LEU A 98 12.33 2.47 -21.79
N GLU A 99 12.57 2.68 -20.51
CA GLU A 99 13.42 3.77 -20.02
C GLU A 99 14.88 3.57 -20.45
N ILE A 100 15.40 2.34 -20.35
CA ILE A 100 16.76 2.02 -20.79
C ILE A 100 16.89 2.15 -22.31
N GLU A 101 15.88 1.71 -23.08
CA GLU A 101 15.85 1.85 -24.53
C GLU A 101 15.87 3.32 -24.98
N ALA A 102 15.16 4.21 -24.27
CA ALA A 102 15.00 5.61 -24.65
C ALA A 102 16.10 6.54 -24.09
N HIS A 103 16.49 6.35 -22.84
CA HIS A 103 17.33 7.27 -22.08
C HIS A 103 18.61 6.63 -21.52
N GLY A 104 18.78 5.32 -21.70
CA GLY A 104 19.89 4.56 -21.12
C GLY A 104 19.72 4.33 -19.62
N GLN A 105 20.77 3.76 -19.00
CA GLN A 105 20.69 3.24 -17.63
C GLN A 105 21.31 4.18 -16.57
N THR A 106 21.80 5.35 -16.96
CA THR A 106 22.63 6.23 -16.11
C THR A 106 21.89 6.85 -14.94
N HIS A 107 20.58 7.08 -15.07
CA HIS A 107 19.75 7.73 -14.05
C HIS A 107 18.96 6.72 -13.18
N ILE A 108 18.98 5.44 -13.55
CA ILE A 108 18.22 4.38 -12.86
C ILE A 108 19.06 3.85 -11.70
N ARG A 109 18.49 3.86 -10.50
CA ARG A 109 19.15 3.29 -9.31
C ARG A 109 19.04 1.77 -9.32
N GLN A 110 20.12 1.10 -8.93
CA GLN A 110 20.13 -0.36 -8.79
C GLN A 110 19.70 -0.82 -7.39
N HIS A 111 19.81 0.05 -6.38
CA HIS A 111 19.46 -0.22 -4.99
C HIS A 111 18.65 0.94 -4.40
N PRO A 112 17.74 0.69 -3.46
CA PRO A 112 16.97 1.73 -2.81
C PRO A 112 17.86 2.61 -1.92
N SER A 113 17.53 3.90 -1.83
CA SER A 113 18.22 4.81 -0.92
C SER A 113 17.82 4.53 0.53
N GLN A 114 18.78 4.58 1.45
CA GLN A 114 18.52 4.38 2.88
C GLN A 114 17.47 5.37 3.39
N ALA A 115 16.48 4.85 4.13
CA ALA A 115 15.45 5.65 4.74
C ALA A 115 16.07 6.61 5.78
N ALA A 116 15.93 7.91 5.56
CA ALA A 116 16.38 8.91 6.53
C ALA A 116 15.39 8.94 7.70
N VAL A 117 15.78 8.36 8.83
CA VAL A 117 15.00 8.48 10.08
C VAL A 117 15.18 9.89 10.62
N ARG A 118 14.15 10.72 10.49
CA ARG A 118 14.11 12.01 11.19
C ARG A 118 13.56 11.75 12.59
N PRO A 119 14.37 11.91 13.66
CA PRO A 119 13.84 11.82 15.00
C PRO A 119 12.81 12.93 15.18
N LYS A 120 11.53 12.56 15.29
CA LYS A 120 10.54 13.48 15.83
C LYS A 120 10.89 13.65 17.30
N LEU A 121 11.29 14.85 17.71
CA LEU A 121 11.38 15.19 19.13
C LEU A 121 9.98 14.94 19.70
N ARG A 122 9.83 13.83 20.43
CA ARG A 122 8.63 13.60 21.21
C ARG A 122 8.64 14.69 22.28
N SER A 123 7.84 15.75 22.06
CA SER A 123 7.48 16.63 23.17
C SER A 123 7.00 15.74 24.31
N LYS A 124 7.47 16.00 25.55
CA LYS A 124 7.09 15.25 26.76
C LYS A 124 5.65 14.76 26.64
N ALA A 125 5.44 13.46 26.83
CA ALA A 125 4.13 12.82 26.67
C ALA A 125 3.06 13.71 27.33
N ARG A 126 2.26 14.39 26.50
CA ARG A 126 1.07 15.07 27.03
C ARG A 126 0.22 13.96 27.61
N GLN A 127 -0.14 14.08 28.88
CA GLN A 127 -1.13 13.18 29.45
C GLN A 127 -2.37 13.23 28.55
N LEU A 128 -2.85 12.06 28.16
CA LEU A 128 -4.03 11.95 27.31
C LEU A 128 -5.23 12.53 28.09
N PRO A 129 -6.08 13.34 27.46
CA PRO A 129 -7.27 13.86 28.12
C PRO A 129 -8.14 12.68 28.59
N GLY A 130 -8.39 12.60 29.90
CA GLY A 130 -9.14 11.51 30.53
C GLY A 130 -8.30 10.35 31.10
N TRP A 131 -6.96 10.41 31.01
CA TRP A 131 -6.08 9.36 31.55
C TRP A 131 -5.22 9.91 32.70
N GLY A 132 -5.23 9.23 33.85
CA GLY A 132 -4.33 9.53 34.98
C GLY A 132 -4.84 10.49 36.05
N ASN A 133 -6.05 11.05 35.92
CA ASN A 133 -6.68 11.86 36.98
C ASN A 133 -8.06 11.31 37.34
N VAL A 134 -8.07 10.26 38.16
CA VAL A 134 -9.29 9.67 38.74
C VAL A 134 -9.69 10.46 39.98
N LYS A 135 -10.98 10.77 40.12
CA LYS A 135 -11.51 11.55 41.25
C LYS A 135 -11.32 10.87 42.61
N ASN A 136 -11.22 9.54 42.63
CA ASN A 136 -10.95 8.76 43.82
C ASN A 136 -9.77 7.79 43.59
N PRO A 137 -8.52 8.23 43.80
CA PRO A 137 -7.34 7.39 43.58
C PRO A 137 -7.24 6.22 44.57
N GLU A 138 -7.88 6.30 45.75
CA GLU A 138 -7.83 5.24 46.76
C GLU A 138 -8.71 4.03 46.37
N ASP A 139 -9.86 4.24 45.71
CA ASP A 139 -10.70 3.14 45.21
C ASP A 139 -9.96 2.26 44.18
N TRP A 140 -9.09 2.87 43.38
CA TRP A 140 -8.26 2.15 42.40
C TRP A 140 -7.06 1.47 43.05
N ARG A 141 -6.50 2.03 44.13
CA ARG A 141 -5.45 1.35 44.92
C ARG A 141 -5.94 0.04 45.52
N VAL A 142 -7.19 0.01 45.98
CA VAL A 142 -7.80 -1.23 46.49
C VAL A 142 -7.85 -2.30 45.40
N ILE A 143 -8.11 -1.94 44.15
CA ILE A 143 -8.14 -2.90 43.02
C ILE A 143 -6.74 -3.41 42.67
N ASP A 144 -5.73 -2.55 42.73
CA ASP A 144 -4.32 -2.93 42.49
C ASP A 144 -3.74 -3.77 43.66
N GLU A 145 -4.18 -3.53 44.90
CA GLU A 145 -3.79 -4.32 46.09
C GLU A 145 -4.50 -5.68 46.17
N ILE A 146 -5.58 -5.89 45.39
CA ILE A 146 -6.35 -7.14 45.36
C ILE A 146 -5.65 -8.25 44.54
N GLU A 147 -4.45 -8.04 44.01
CA GLU A 147 -3.76 -9.07 43.22
C GLU A 147 -3.39 -10.34 44.03
N ASP A 148 -4.07 -11.43 43.66
CA ASP A 148 -3.76 -12.86 43.77
C ASP A 148 -3.64 -13.52 45.15
N ASP A 149 -4.78 -13.74 45.81
CA ASP A 149 -4.95 -14.98 46.60
C ASP A 149 -5.22 -16.15 45.62
N PRO A 150 -4.28 -17.11 45.43
CA PRO A 150 -4.42 -18.21 44.49
C PRO A 150 -5.54 -19.20 44.87
N SER A 151 -6.21 -19.03 46.01
CA SER A 151 -7.26 -19.93 46.48
C SER A 151 -8.65 -19.73 45.84
N GLN A 152 -8.88 -18.69 45.03
CA GLN A 152 -10.18 -18.43 44.38
C GLN A 152 -10.17 -18.45 42.84
N GLN A 153 -9.34 -19.28 42.23
CA GLN A 153 -9.49 -19.62 40.80
C GLN A 153 -10.72 -20.51 40.60
N GLY A 154 -11.90 -19.92 40.41
CA GLY A 154 -13.08 -20.71 40.02
C GLY A 154 -14.46 -20.07 40.03
N ALA A 155 -14.65 -18.82 40.47
CA ALA A 155 -15.99 -18.23 40.50
C ALA A 155 -16.02 -16.85 39.81
N SER A 156 -16.71 -16.80 38.67
CA SER A 156 -17.01 -15.56 37.94
C SER A 156 -17.74 -14.55 38.84
N ARG A 157 -17.17 -13.36 39.05
CA ARG A 157 -17.69 -12.28 39.93
C ARG A 157 -18.64 -11.29 39.24
N ILE A 158 -19.33 -11.67 38.17
CA ILE A 158 -20.47 -10.88 37.65
C ILE A 158 -21.71 -11.15 38.52
N ARG A 159 -21.67 -10.80 39.81
CA ARG A 159 -22.88 -10.76 40.69
C ARG A 159 -22.67 -10.17 42.09
N GLY A 160 -21.44 -9.83 42.50
CA GLY A 160 -21.18 -9.35 43.86
C GLY A 160 -21.28 -7.83 44.07
N GLY A 161 -21.29 -7.03 43.01
CA GLY A 161 -21.26 -5.56 43.11
C GLY A 161 -22.63 -4.87 43.05
N VAL A 162 -23.73 -5.61 43.06
CA VAL A 162 -25.10 -5.03 42.99
C VAL A 162 -25.75 -4.86 44.38
N GLN A 163 -25.03 -5.09 45.47
CA GLN A 163 -25.59 -5.04 46.84
C GLN A 163 -24.93 -4.01 47.78
N ALA A 164 -24.14 -3.07 47.25
CA ALA A 164 -23.53 -1.99 48.05
C ALA A 164 -23.93 -0.57 47.59
N LEU A 165 -24.92 -0.46 46.69
CA LEU A 165 -25.54 0.80 46.30
C LEU A 165 -27.03 0.75 46.64
N ASP A 166 -27.34 0.56 47.93
CA ASP A 166 -28.67 0.90 48.42
C ASP A 166 -28.76 2.43 48.54
N ILE A 167 -29.65 2.97 47.71
CA ILE A 167 -30.07 4.34 47.66
C ILE A 167 -30.73 4.65 49.02
N SER A 168 -30.18 5.58 49.80
CA SER A 168 -30.86 6.11 50.98
C SER A 168 -31.71 7.29 50.52
N ASP A 169 -33.03 7.06 50.43
CA ASP A 169 -34.05 8.11 50.46
C ASP A 169 -34.23 8.56 51.92
N ASP A 170 -33.85 9.81 52.22
CA ASP A 170 -34.58 10.77 53.07
C ASP A 170 -33.99 12.19 52.84
#